data_AF-A0AAV1K467-F1
#
_entry.id   AF-A0AAV1K467-F1
#
_cell.length_a   1.000
_cell.length_b   1.000
_cell.length_c   1.000
_cell.angle_alpha   90.00
_cell.angle_beta   90.00
_cell.angle_gamma   90.00
#
_symmetry.space_group_name_H-M   'P 1'
#
loop_
_entity.id
_entity.type
_entity.pdbx_description
1 polymer ?
#
loop_
_entity_poly.entity_id
_entity_poly.type
_entity_poly.pdbx_seq_one_letter_code
_entity_poly.pdbx_strand_id
1 'polypeptide(L)'
;MIKHCLCTVLVLMYCVSYCDGQVFSFRNYETASTEPPLPFPACRADNIECLRRGLRTFFFLMDSRHLGMTPVDPLILNSVAVSVPEEQMSFLLRKVNVTGARWTKLIDRKFHVNNGKNSVRFKSDLHVIGEMIMTLAGRSDPFVSLITIDINDVESNITYAWTGQRGYDNEDYILIGQERVAVRNTRTPSFFLQPTFNETNTDTEGGTQDSYMMERILLSKSAILDHLANEVTVALMHTVVDNFRLFANQIAVKNYYIYNS
;
A
#
# COMPACT_ATOMS: atom_id res chain seq x y z
N MET A 1 0.99 -60.59 -28.42
CA MET A 1 1.60 -59.25 -28.35
C MET A 1 0.70 -58.09 -28.82
N ILE A 2 -0.58 -58.28 -29.17
CA ILE A 2 -1.46 -57.19 -29.65
C ILE A 2 -2.34 -56.58 -28.54
N LYS A 3 -2.50 -57.26 -27.39
CA LYS A 3 -3.38 -56.80 -26.30
C LYS A 3 -2.82 -55.67 -25.43
N HIS A 4 -1.51 -55.44 -25.41
CA HIS A 4 -0.92 -54.34 -24.61
C HIS A 4 -0.87 -53.00 -25.34
N CYS A 5 -0.91 -52.99 -26.67
CA CYS A 5 -0.90 -51.75 -27.45
C CYS A 5 -2.27 -51.06 -27.47
N LEU A 6 -3.36 -51.83 -27.44
CA LEU A 6 -4.72 -51.27 -27.41
C LEU A 6 -5.03 -50.54 -26.10
N CYS A 7 -4.48 -51.02 -24.98
CA CYS A 7 -4.73 -50.44 -23.67
C CYS A 7 -4.00 -49.10 -23.48
N THR A 8 -2.78 -48.95 -24.00
CA THR A 8 -2.04 -47.68 -23.95
C THR A 8 -2.65 -46.62 -24.85
N VAL A 9 -3.18 -46.98 -26.03
CA VAL A 9 -3.86 -46.03 -26.92
C VAL A 9 -5.18 -45.54 -26.34
N LEU A 10 -5.95 -46.43 -25.69
CA LEU A 10 -7.20 -46.05 -25.02
C LEU A 10 -6.97 -45.15 -23.79
N VAL A 11 -5.90 -45.39 -23.02
CA VAL A 11 -5.54 -44.53 -21.87
C VAL A 11 -5.03 -43.16 -22.33
N LEU A 12 -4.27 -43.09 -23.43
CA LEU A 12 -3.84 -41.81 -24.00
C LEU A 12 -5.01 -40.99 -24.56
N MET A 13 -5.96 -41.64 -25.25
CA MET A 13 -7.21 -40.99 -25.69
C MET A 13 -8.02 -40.45 -24.51
N TYR A 14 -8.15 -41.23 -23.42
CA TYR A 14 -8.90 -40.81 -22.23
C TYR A 14 -8.24 -39.62 -21.50
N CYS A 15 -6.90 -39.55 -21.46
CA CYS A 15 -6.20 -38.41 -20.88
C CYS A 15 -6.31 -37.14 -21.73
N VAL A 16 -6.40 -37.24 -23.07
CA VAL A 16 -6.58 -36.07 -23.94
C VAL A 16 -8.02 -35.54 -23.85
N SER A 17 -9.02 -36.41 -23.69
CA SER A 17 -10.43 -36.00 -23.55
C SER A 17 -10.78 -35.34 -22.22
N TYR A 18 -9.91 -35.41 -21.19
CA TYR A 18 -10.08 -34.71 -19.91
C TYR A 18 -9.24 -33.42 -19.81
N CYS A 19 -8.57 -33.01 -20.89
CA CYS A 19 -7.93 -31.70 -21.00
C CYS A 19 -8.85 -30.60 -21.58
N ASP A 20 -10.15 -30.89 -21.78
CA ASP A 20 -11.16 -29.88 -22.09
C ASP A 20 -11.70 -29.27 -20.80
N GLY A 21 -11.06 -28.18 -20.36
CA GLY A 21 -11.55 -27.42 -19.19
C GLY A 21 -10.68 -26.26 -18.74
N GLN A 22 -9.41 -26.16 -19.16
CA GLN A 22 -8.75 -24.87 -19.20
C GLN A 22 -9.20 -24.15 -20.47
N VAL A 23 -10.43 -23.65 -20.42
CA VAL A 23 -10.79 -22.49 -21.23
C VAL A 23 -9.75 -21.45 -20.89
N PHE A 24 -8.78 -21.24 -21.79
CA PHE A 24 -8.06 -20.00 -21.83
C PHE A 24 -9.13 -18.93 -21.93
N SER A 25 -9.46 -18.32 -20.79
CA SER A 25 -10.10 -17.02 -20.79
C SER A 25 -9.06 -16.10 -21.40
N PHE A 26 -9.01 -16.07 -22.73
CA PHE A 26 -8.53 -14.91 -23.45
C PHE A 26 -9.42 -13.80 -22.92
N ARG A 27 -8.86 -13.03 -21.99
CA ARG A 27 -9.44 -11.78 -21.52
C ARG A 27 -9.95 -11.08 -22.77
N ASN A 28 -11.26 -10.84 -22.85
CA ASN A 28 -11.87 -10.10 -23.95
C ASN A 28 -11.12 -8.77 -24.09
N TYR A 29 -10.21 -8.70 -25.06
CA TYR A 29 -9.64 -7.45 -25.56
C TYR A 29 -10.45 -6.99 -26.78
N GLU A 30 -11.77 -7.19 -26.75
CA GLU A 30 -12.70 -6.45 -27.60
C GLU A 30 -13.17 -5.20 -26.87
N THR A 31 -12.19 -4.33 -26.61
CA THR A 31 -12.33 -2.89 -26.73
C THR A 31 -10.90 -2.41 -26.74
N ALA A 32 -10.39 -2.06 -27.93
CA ALA A 32 -9.41 -0.99 -28.00
C ALA A 32 -10.09 0.18 -27.29
N SER A 33 -9.80 0.36 -25.99
CA SER A 33 -10.37 1.46 -25.26
C SER A 33 -9.75 2.69 -25.92
N THR A 34 -10.58 3.41 -26.65
CA THR A 34 -10.39 4.84 -26.91
C THR A 34 -10.57 5.58 -25.59
N GLU A 35 -9.91 5.12 -24.52
CA GLU A 35 -9.77 5.91 -23.32
C GLU A 35 -8.84 7.08 -23.68
N PRO A 36 -9.22 8.31 -23.29
CA PRO A 36 -8.41 9.47 -23.60
C PRO A 36 -6.98 9.24 -23.10
N PRO A 37 -5.96 9.77 -23.81
CA PRO A 37 -4.58 9.68 -23.36
C PRO A 37 -4.53 10.12 -21.91
N LEU A 38 -3.79 9.36 -21.10
CA LEU A 38 -3.64 9.62 -19.67
C LEU A 38 -3.51 11.12 -19.42
N PRO A 39 -4.21 11.68 -18.42
CA PRO A 39 -4.33 13.12 -18.26
C PRO A 39 -3.04 13.81 -17.76
N PHE A 40 -1.88 13.20 -17.97
CA PHE A 40 -0.58 13.74 -17.62
C PHE A 40 0.44 13.54 -18.77
N PRO A 41 1.31 14.54 -19.00
CA PRO A 41 2.30 14.47 -20.07
C PRO A 41 3.35 13.40 -19.80
N ALA A 42 3.86 12.79 -20.87
CA ALA A 42 5.06 11.96 -20.78
C ALA A 42 6.23 12.81 -20.27
N CYS A 43 6.98 12.28 -19.31
CA CYS A 43 8.09 12.98 -18.69
C CYS A 43 9.40 12.26 -18.98
N ARG A 44 10.53 12.99 -18.99
CA ARG A 44 11.83 12.31 -18.84
C ARG A 44 11.95 11.76 -17.42
N ALA A 45 12.63 10.62 -17.27
CA ALA A 45 12.77 9.94 -15.98
C ALA A 45 13.55 10.75 -14.93
N ASP A 46 14.39 11.69 -15.37
CA ASP A 46 15.18 12.61 -14.54
C ASP A 46 14.49 13.96 -14.27
N ASN A 47 13.39 14.28 -14.96
CA ASN A 47 12.69 15.55 -14.79
C ASN A 47 11.69 15.49 -13.62
N ILE A 48 12.19 15.72 -12.40
CA ILE A 48 11.41 15.67 -11.16
C ILE A 48 10.19 16.62 -11.18
N GLU A 49 10.30 17.81 -11.77
CA GLU A 49 9.20 18.78 -11.80
C GLU A 49 8.04 18.29 -12.68
N CYS A 50 8.34 17.69 -13.84
CA CYS A 50 7.34 17.04 -14.68
C CYS A 50 6.68 15.86 -13.95
N LEU A 51 7.51 15.01 -13.32
CA LEU A 51 7.04 13.83 -12.59
C LEU A 51 6.16 14.20 -11.39
N ARG A 52 6.43 15.30 -10.69
CA ARG A 52 5.57 15.80 -9.60
C ARG A 52 4.16 16.13 -10.08
N ARG A 53 4.01 16.70 -11.28
CA ARG A 53 2.70 17.00 -11.87
C ARG A 53 1.98 15.73 -12.25
N GLY A 54 2.68 14.79 -12.90
CA GLY A 54 2.13 13.48 -13.24
C GLY A 54 1.69 12.68 -12.01
N LEU A 55 2.45 12.75 -10.90
CA LEU A 55 2.14 12.04 -9.66
C LEU A 55 0.80 12.48 -9.06
N ARG A 56 0.47 13.77 -9.08
CA ARG A 56 -0.85 14.26 -8.60
C ARG A 56 -2.00 13.63 -9.37
N THR A 57 -1.85 13.54 -10.69
CA THR A 57 -2.83 12.87 -11.55
C THR A 57 -2.86 11.38 -11.29
N PHE A 58 -1.71 10.75 -11.03
CA PHE A 58 -1.64 9.33 -10.70
C PHE A 58 -2.38 8.99 -9.40
N PHE A 59 -2.26 9.81 -8.35
CA PHE A 59 -3.07 9.65 -7.13
C PHE A 59 -4.58 9.78 -7.41
N PHE A 60 -4.99 10.69 -8.30
CA PHE A 60 -6.39 10.78 -8.72
C PHE A 60 -6.88 9.52 -9.47
N LEU A 61 -6.01 8.89 -10.26
CA LEU A 61 -6.33 7.62 -10.92
C LEU A 61 -6.48 6.47 -9.91
N MET A 62 -5.63 6.43 -8.88
CA MET A 62 -5.74 5.46 -7.79
C MET A 62 -7.08 5.61 -7.06
N ASP A 63 -7.44 6.83 -6.67
CA ASP A 63 -8.69 7.11 -5.93
C ASP A 63 -9.95 6.86 -6.78
N SER A 64 -9.86 7.06 -8.11
CA SER A 64 -10.95 6.73 -9.04
C SER A 64 -11.00 5.24 -9.42
N ARG A 65 -10.11 4.41 -8.86
CA ARG A 65 -9.99 2.96 -9.12
C ARG A 65 -9.75 2.63 -10.59
N HIS A 66 -9.09 3.54 -11.30
CA HIS A 66 -8.77 3.35 -12.71
C HIS A 66 -7.99 2.04 -12.91
N LEU A 67 -8.39 1.24 -13.90
CA LEU A 67 -7.81 -0.08 -14.19
C LEU A 67 -7.84 -1.09 -13.03
N GLY A 68 -8.69 -0.89 -12.02
CA GLY A 68 -8.76 -1.75 -10.85
C GLY A 68 -7.73 -1.42 -9.77
N MET A 69 -7.14 -0.21 -9.80
CA MET A 69 -6.33 0.30 -8.69
C MET A 69 -7.11 0.37 -7.39
N THR A 70 -6.40 0.21 -6.29
CA THR A 70 -6.92 0.37 -4.93
C THR A 70 -6.85 1.85 -4.54
N PRO A 71 -7.90 2.45 -3.97
CA PRO A 71 -7.83 3.82 -3.49
C PRO A 71 -6.82 3.94 -2.34
N VAL A 72 -6.13 5.08 -2.26
CA VAL A 72 -5.11 5.34 -1.23
C VAL A 72 -5.48 6.49 -0.31
N ASP A 73 -6.52 7.25 -0.64
CA ASP A 73 -7.06 8.33 0.21
C ASP A 73 -8.61 8.36 0.12
N PRO A 74 -9.34 7.81 1.12
CA PRO A 74 -8.83 7.14 2.31
C PRO A 74 -8.29 5.73 2.03
N LEU A 75 -7.21 5.35 2.72
CA LEU A 75 -6.76 3.97 2.84
C LEU A 75 -7.27 3.36 4.15
N ILE A 76 -7.90 2.19 4.06
CA ILE A 76 -8.40 1.45 5.22
C ILE A 76 -7.46 0.30 5.56
N LEU A 77 -6.90 0.28 6.76
CA LEU A 77 -6.11 -0.83 7.29
C LEU A 77 -6.91 -1.56 8.37
N ASN A 78 -6.96 -2.89 8.29
CA ASN A 78 -7.70 -3.70 9.26
C ASN A 78 -7.11 -3.56 10.67
N SER A 79 -5.78 -3.71 10.77
CA SER A 79 -5.06 -3.58 12.03
C SER A 79 -3.56 -3.35 11.86
N VAL A 80 -2.97 -2.65 12.80
CA VAL A 80 -1.52 -2.50 13.01
C VAL A 80 -1.22 -2.82 14.47
N ALA A 81 -0.25 -3.68 14.75
CA ALA A 81 0.08 -4.12 16.10
C ALA A 81 1.54 -3.82 16.44
N VAL A 82 1.78 -3.32 17.66
CA VAL A 82 3.10 -3.11 18.23
C VAL A 82 3.16 -3.82 19.58
N SER A 83 4.11 -4.72 19.73
CA SER A 83 4.33 -5.46 20.98
C SER A 83 5.58 -4.94 21.66
N VAL A 84 5.51 -4.69 22.97
CA VAL A 84 6.64 -4.26 23.80
C VAL A 84 6.83 -5.31 24.91
N PRO A 85 7.53 -6.42 24.59
CA PRO A 85 7.58 -7.60 25.45
C PRO A 85 8.29 -7.36 26.78
N GLU A 86 9.31 -6.48 26.80
CA GLU A 86 10.04 -6.12 28.03
C GLU A 86 9.14 -5.52 29.11
N GLU A 87 8.06 -4.86 28.70
CA GLU A 87 7.07 -4.20 29.55
C GLU A 87 5.76 -5.00 29.62
N GLN A 88 5.75 -6.20 29.02
CA GLN A 88 4.59 -7.09 28.96
C GLN A 88 3.31 -6.37 28.48
N MET A 89 3.47 -5.52 27.46
CA MET A 89 2.37 -4.74 26.90
C MET A 89 2.31 -4.83 25.37
N SER A 90 1.13 -4.60 24.82
CA SER A 90 0.95 -4.45 23.38
C SER A 90 -0.14 -3.45 23.04
N PHE A 91 0.02 -2.86 21.86
CA PHE A 91 -0.88 -1.89 21.27
C PHE A 91 -1.40 -2.46 19.96
N LEU A 92 -2.69 -2.35 19.76
CA LEU A 92 -3.38 -2.77 18.54
C LEU A 92 -4.23 -1.61 18.06
N LEU A 93 -3.88 -1.06 16.91
CA LEU A 93 -4.67 -0.05 16.20
C LEU A 93 -5.55 -0.79 15.19
N ARG A 94 -6.87 -0.60 15.23
CA ARG A 94 -7.85 -1.30 14.38
C ARG A 94 -8.70 -0.32 13.59
N LYS A 95 -9.28 -0.81 12.49
CA LYS A 95 -10.20 -0.05 11.61
C LYS A 95 -9.58 1.30 11.25
N VAL A 96 -8.31 1.26 10.87
CA VAL A 96 -7.49 2.45 10.67
C VAL A 96 -7.90 3.10 9.37
N ASN A 97 -8.26 4.37 9.43
CA ASN A 97 -8.53 5.20 8.29
C ASN A 97 -7.38 6.20 8.13
N VAL A 98 -6.67 6.10 7.01
CA VAL A 98 -5.52 6.95 6.68
C VAL A 98 -5.92 7.89 5.56
N THR A 99 -5.77 9.19 5.77
CA THR A 99 -6.00 10.23 4.77
C THR A 99 -4.76 11.12 4.59
N GLY A 100 -4.73 11.91 3.54
CA GLY A 100 -3.63 12.83 3.22
C GLY A 100 -2.60 12.26 2.22
N ALA A 101 -2.69 10.95 1.92
CA ALA A 101 -1.84 10.29 0.93
C ALA A 101 -1.92 10.92 -0.46
N ARG A 102 -3.08 11.49 -0.84
CA ARG A 102 -3.24 12.16 -2.13
C ARG A 102 -2.30 13.36 -2.31
N TRP A 103 -1.84 13.95 -1.21
CA TRP A 103 -0.98 15.14 -1.20
C TRP A 103 0.51 14.79 -1.10
N THR A 104 0.86 13.51 -1.17
CA THR A 104 2.24 13.02 -1.18
C THR A 104 3.06 13.68 -2.29
N LYS A 105 4.25 14.17 -1.93
CA LYS A 105 5.17 14.90 -2.81
C LYS A 105 6.35 14.02 -3.19
N LEU A 106 6.71 14.01 -4.47
CA LEU A 106 7.97 13.44 -4.94
C LEU A 106 9.14 14.35 -4.52
N ILE A 107 10.04 13.84 -3.68
CA ILE A 107 11.25 14.56 -3.27
C ILE A 107 12.38 14.30 -4.25
N ASP A 108 12.65 13.02 -4.51
CA ASP A 108 13.78 12.59 -5.33
C ASP A 108 13.45 11.27 -6.04
N ARG A 109 14.11 11.02 -7.16
CA ARG A 109 14.03 9.77 -7.90
C ARG A 109 15.37 9.45 -8.56
N LYS A 110 15.76 8.19 -8.44
CA LYS A 110 16.88 7.59 -9.16
C LYS A 110 16.35 6.46 -10.02
N PHE A 111 16.46 6.63 -11.34
CA PHE A 111 16.06 5.64 -12.32
C PHE A 111 17.27 5.18 -13.13
N HIS A 112 17.65 3.91 -12.98
CA HIS A 112 18.79 3.32 -13.66
C HIS A 112 18.31 2.29 -14.69
N VAL A 113 18.82 2.41 -15.91
CA VAL A 113 18.48 1.51 -17.03
C VAL A 113 19.32 0.21 -17.01
N ASN A 114 20.54 0.26 -16.43
CA ASN A 114 21.51 -0.83 -16.49
C ASN A 114 21.66 -1.56 -15.14
N ASN A 115 20.66 -2.34 -14.71
CA ASN A 115 20.69 -3.16 -13.48
C ASN A 115 21.03 -2.41 -12.16
N GLY A 116 20.95 -1.08 -12.16
CA GLY A 116 21.10 -0.29 -10.94
C GLY A 116 19.85 -0.36 -10.06
N LYS A 117 20.01 -0.19 -8.75
CA LYS A 117 18.87 -0.07 -7.83
C LYS A 117 18.10 1.21 -8.14
N ASN A 118 16.80 1.10 -8.31
CA ASN A 118 15.93 2.26 -8.52
C ASN A 118 15.39 2.69 -7.17
N SER A 119 15.23 3.99 -6.98
CA SER A 119 14.71 4.53 -5.73
C SER A 119 13.83 5.74 -5.97
N VAL A 120 12.73 5.82 -5.24
CA VAL A 120 11.85 6.99 -5.19
C VAL A 120 11.69 7.40 -3.75
N ARG A 121 11.87 8.69 -3.47
CA ARG A 121 11.65 9.26 -2.15
C ARG A 121 10.44 10.17 -2.18
N PHE A 122 9.49 9.89 -1.31
CA PHE A 122 8.30 10.70 -1.09
C PHE A 122 8.34 11.39 0.25
N LYS A 123 7.54 12.45 0.35
CA LYS A 123 7.24 13.14 1.59
C LYS A 123 5.74 13.33 1.71
N SER A 124 5.16 12.96 2.85
CA SER A 124 3.73 12.96 3.07
C SER A 124 3.37 13.59 4.41
N ASP A 125 2.16 14.13 4.47
CA ASP A 125 1.47 14.49 5.70
C ASP A 125 0.23 13.60 5.77
N LEU A 126 0.15 12.75 6.80
CA LEU A 126 -0.88 11.73 6.94
C LEU A 126 -1.69 11.99 8.20
N HIS A 127 -3.00 11.83 8.08
CA HIS A 127 -3.94 11.87 9.19
C HIS A 127 -4.53 10.48 9.36
N VAL A 128 -4.44 9.95 10.58
CA VAL A 128 -4.77 8.56 10.89
C VAL A 128 -5.82 8.55 12.00
N ILE A 129 -6.93 7.90 11.77
CA ILE A 129 -7.98 7.70 12.77
C ILE A 129 -8.18 6.20 12.96
N GLY A 130 -8.32 5.74 14.20
CA GLY A 130 -8.62 4.34 14.46
C GLY A 130 -9.04 4.07 15.90
N GLU A 131 -9.35 2.81 16.18
CA GLU A 131 -9.56 2.32 17.54
C GLU A 131 -8.23 1.76 18.06
N MET A 132 -7.73 2.30 19.17
CA MET A 132 -6.53 1.80 19.81
C MET A 132 -6.89 0.96 21.05
N ILE A 133 -6.29 -0.21 21.11
CA ILE A 133 -6.46 -1.18 22.18
C ILE A 133 -5.08 -1.39 22.80
N MET A 134 -4.97 -1.13 24.10
CA MET A 134 -3.75 -1.38 24.88
C MET A 134 -3.99 -2.50 25.87
N THR A 135 -3.16 -3.53 25.83
CA THR A 135 -3.21 -4.67 26.75
C THR A 135 -1.97 -4.67 27.63
N LEU A 136 -2.16 -4.91 28.93
CA LEU A 136 -1.08 -5.06 29.91
C LEU A 136 -1.22 -6.44 30.56
N ALA A 137 -0.13 -7.19 30.74
CA ALA A 137 -0.21 -8.53 31.34
C ALA A 137 -0.81 -8.55 32.77
N GLY A 138 -0.71 -7.45 33.51
CA GLY A 138 -1.27 -7.32 34.85
C GLY A 138 -2.76 -6.97 34.93
N ARG A 139 -3.46 -6.80 33.79
CA ARG A 139 -4.89 -6.46 33.74
C ARG A 139 -5.62 -7.39 32.78
N SER A 140 -6.77 -7.91 33.21
CA SER A 140 -7.61 -8.78 32.37
C SER A 140 -8.26 -8.03 31.22
N ASP A 141 -8.75 -6.81 31.49
CA ASP A 141 -9.47 -6.01 30.51
C ASP A 141 -8.55 -5.03 29.79
N PRO A 142 -8.56 -4.98 28.45
CA PRO A 142 -7.78 -3.99 27.71
C PRO A 142 -8.30 -2.58 27.95
N PHE A 143 -7.43 -1.60 27.77
CA PHE A 143 -7.82 -0.21 27.62
C PHE A 143 -8.21 0.02 26.16
N VAL A 144 -9.32 0.71 25.93
CA VAL A 144 -9.82 0.98 24.58
C VAL A 144 -10.13 2.46 24.43
N SER A 145 -9.66 3.08 23.35
CA SER A 145 -9.98 4.48 23.04
C SER A 145 -9.88 4.72 21.54
N LEU A 146 -10.65 5.68 21.03
CA LEU A 146 -10.47 6.19 19.68
C LEU A 146 -9.27 7.13 19.67
N ILE A 147 -8.37 6.93 18.71
CA ILE A 147 -7.17 7.75 18.54
C ILE A 147 -7.19 8.44 17.18
N THR A 148 -6.72 9.69 17.20
CA THR A 148 -6.31 10.45 16.02
C THR A 148 -4.81 10.64 16.10
N ILE A 149 -4.08 10.38 15.00
CA ILE A 149 -2.62 10.56 14.90
C ILE A 149 -2.34 11.39 13.65
N ASP A 150 -1.54 12.45 13.81
CA ASP A 150 -1.01 13.23 12.70
C ASP A 150 0.48 12.91 12.51
N ILE A 151 0.79 12.33 11.36
CA ILE A 151 2.14 11.97 10.94
C ILE A 151 2.56 12.99 9.88
N ASN A 152 3.34 13.97 10.30
CA ASN A 152 3.66 15.09 9.44
C ASN A 152 5.12 15.03 8.96
N ASP A 153 5.36 15.48 7.73
CA ASP A 153 6.65 15.50 7.07
C ASP A 153 7.36 14.12 7.09
N VAL A 154 6.60 13.03 6.97
CA VAL A 154 7.17 11.68 6.92
C VAL A 154 7.81 11.43 5.56
N GLU A 155 9.06 11.00 5.56
CA GLU A 155 9.76 10.59 4.33
C GLU A 155 9.69 9.09 4.16
N SER A 156 9.33 8.63 2.97
CA SER A 156 9.38 7.22 2.59
C SER A 156 10.30 7.04 1.40
N ASN A 157 11.33 6.21 1.55
CA ASN A 157 12.24 5.82 0.50
C ASN A 157 11.90 4.41 0.03
N ILE A 158 11.46 4.31 -1.23
CA ILE A 158 11.05 3.07 -1.86
C ILE A 158 12.13 2.66 -2.83
N THR A 159 12.73 1.50 -2.62
CA THR A 159 13.72 0.91 -3.53
C THR A 159 13.12 -0.29 -4.22
N TYR A 160 13.34 -0.42 -5.53
CA TYR A 160 12.77 -1.51 -6.33
C TYR A 160 13.65 -1.86 -7.53
N ALA A 161 13.44 -3.08 -8.05
CA ALA A 161 13.97 -3.51 -9.34
C ALA A 161 12.91 -3.34 -10.43
N TRP A 162 13.32 -3.21 -11.69
CA TRP A 162 12.39 -3.24 -12.82
C TRP A 162 13.00 -3.99 -14.00
N THR A 163 12.13 -4.48 -14.88
CA THR A 163 12.51 -5.05 -16.18
C THR A 163 11.59 -4.51 -17.28
N GLY A 164 12.13 -4.35 -18.48
CA GLY A 164 11.34 -4.01 -19.67
C GLY A 164 10.80 -5.29 -20.31
N GLN A 165 9.53 -5.28 -20.71
CA GLN A 165 8.93 -6.35 -21.49
C GLN A 165 8.17 -5.76 -22.67
N ARG A 166 8.35 -6.36 -23.85
CA ARG A 166 7.54 -6.03 -25.01
C ARG A 166 6.24 -6.82 -24.97
N GLY A 167 5.12 -6.12 -25.08
CA GLY A 167 3.78 -6.70 -25.14
C GLY A 167 3.48 -7.31 -26.50
N TYR A 168 2.36 -8.03 -26.57
CA TYR A 168 1.85 -8.62 -27.82
C TYR A 168 1.42 -7.56 -28.84
N ASP A 169 1.11 -6.36 -28.38
CA ASP A 169 0.78 -5.18 -29.18
C ASP A 169 2.02 -4.45 -29.72
N ASN A 170 3.21 -5.04 -29.52
CA ASN A 170 4.51 -4.46 -29.88
C ASN A 170 4.87 -3.18 -29.12
N GLU A 171 4.17 -2.85 -28.04
CA GLU A 171 4.51 -1.76 -27.14
C GLU A 171 5.43 -2.23 -26.01
N ASP A 172 6.20 -1.32 -25.43
CA ASP A 172 7.07 -1.62 -24.31
C ASP A 172 6.38 -1.28 -22.97
N TYR A 173 6.52 -2.19 -22.01
CA TYR A 173 5.98 -2.11 -20.66
C TYR A 173 7.10 -2.23 -19.64
N ILE A 174 6.85 -1.70 -18.43
CA ILE A 174 7.77 -1.85 -17.31
C ILE A 174 7.13 -2.78 -16.29
N LEU A 175 7.84 -3.85 -15.95
CA LEU A 175 7.51 -4.70 -14.83
C LEU A 175 8.28 -4.23 -13.59
N ILE A 176 7.54 -3.87 -12.56
CA ILE A 176 8.12 -3.45 -11.28
C ILE A 176 8.21 -4.68 -10.36
N GLY A 177 9.43 -5.05 -9.98
CA GLY A 177 9.70 -6.16 -9.07
C GLY A 177 9.35 -5.83 -7.61
N GLN A 178 9.77 -6.70 -6.70
CA GLN A 178 9.59 -6.48 -5.26
C GLN A 178 10.29 -5.19 -4.81
N GLU A 179 9.62 -4.45 -3.95
CA GLU A 179 10.06 -3.21 -3.34
C GLU A 179 10.53 -3.44 -1.91
N ARG A 180 11.32 -2.49 -1.43
CA ARG A 180 11.60 -2.28 -0.01
C ARG A 180 11.27 -0.85 0.33
N VAL A 181 10.40 -0.67 1.32
CA VAL A 181 10.03 0.64 1.86
C VAL A 181 10.84 0.90 3.13
N ALA A 182 11.51 2.05 3.19
CA ALA A 182 12.16 2.54 4.40
C ALA A 182 11.53 3.88 4.78
N VAL A 183 10.97 3.95 5.98
CA VAL A 183 10.31 5.16 6.49
C VAL A 183 11.26 5.89 7.43
N ARG A 184 11.22 7.22 7.36
CA ARG A 184 11.96 8.11 8.23
C ARG A 184 11.03 9.22 8.71
N ASN A 185 10.68 9.16 9.99
CA ASN A 185 10.00 10.25 10.65
C ASN A 185 11.00 11.33 11.04
N THR A 186 10.68 12.58 10.70
CA THR A 186 11.48 13.75 11.10
C THR A 186 11.12 14.24 12.51
N ARG A 187 9.91 13.89 12.96
CA ARG A 187 9.34 14.21 14.27
C ARG A 187 8.49 13.06 14.78
N THR A 188 8.37 12.96 16.09
CA THR A 188 7.37 12.08 16.72
C THR A 188 5.97 12.49 16.25
N PRO A 189 5.09 11.54 15.88
CA PRO A 189 3.71 11.83 15.54
C PRO A 189 2.98 12.52 16.70
N SER A 190 2.14 13.51 16.38
CA SER A 190 1.19 14.05 17.37
C SER A 190 -0.04 13.17 17.40
N PHE A 191 -0.68 13.08 18.56
CA PHE A 191 -1.87 12.26 18.72
C PHE A 191 -2.88 12.91 19.67
N PHE A 192 -4.12 12.47 19.55
CA PHE A 192 -5.21 12.82 20.45
C PHE A 192 -6.04 11.57 20.72
N LEU A 193 -6.29 11.28 22.00
CA LEU A 193 -7.18 10.21 22.43
C LEU A 193 -8.54 10.80 22.80
N GLN A 194 -9.60 10.27 22.19
CA GLN A 194 -10.94 10.72 22.50
C GLN A 194 -11.33 10.23 23.90
N PRO A 195 -11.70 11.14 24.82
CA PRO A 195 -12.27 10.73 26.09
C PRO A 195 -13.59 10.03 25.82
N THR A 196 -13.71 8.79 26.28
CA THR A 196 -14.92 7.99 26.04
C THR A 196 -15.87 8.23 27.21
N PHE A 197 -16.90 9.04 27.01
CA PHE A 197 -17.95 9.23 28.02
C PHE A 197 -19.04 8.17 27.79
N ASN A 198 -18.97 7.06 28.52
CA ASN A 198 -20.06 6.08 28.51
C ASN A 198 -21.20 6.59 29.41
N GLU A 199 -22.28 7.08 28.79
CA GLU A 199 -23.50 7.55 29.49
C GLU A 199 -24.28 6.44 30.23
N THR A 200 -23.96 5.16 30.01
CA THR A 200 -24.69 4.03 30.60
C THR A 200 -24.22 3.64 32.00
N ASN A 201 -23.12 4.22 32.49
CA ASN A 201 -22.63 3.98 33.85
C ASN A 201 -22.48 5.33 34.58
N THR A 202 -23.58 5.81 35.17
CA THR A 202 -23.59 7.00 36.02
C THR A 202 -22.69 6.89 37.27
N ASP A 203 -22.05 5.74 37.50
CA ASP A 203 -21.24 5.46 38.69
C ASP A 203 -19.78 5.04 38.42
N THR A 204 -19.24 5.17 37.19
CA THR A 204 -17.81 4.83 36.96
C THR A 204 -17.04 5.84 36.12
N GLU A 205 -16.05 6.46 36.75
CA GLU A 205 -14.97 7.29 36.20
C GLU A 205 -14.08 6.57 35.14
N GLY A 206 -14.48 5.40 34.64
CA GLY A 206 -13.62 4.47 33.88
C GLY A 206 -13.37 4.82 32.42
N GLY A 207 -14.31 5.50 31.74
CA GLY A 207 -14.18 5.81 30.30
C GLY A 207 -13.21 6.95 30.00
N THR A 208 -13.06 7.89 30.93
CA THR A 208 -12.00 8.93 30.92
C THR A 208 -10.68 8.38 31.43
N GLN A 209 -10.72 7.40 32.34
CA GLN A 209 -9.53 6.75 32.89
C GLN A 209 -8.77 5.96 31.83
N ASP A 210 -9.47 5.26 30.92
CA ASP A 210 -8.80 4.45 29.90
C ASP A 210 -7.98 5.30 28.92
N SER A 211 -8.57 6.38 28.38
CA SER A 211 -7.85 7.34 27.54
C SER A 211 -6.69 8.00 28.29
N TYR A 212 -6.88 8.35 29.56
CA TYR A 212 -5.85 8.99 30.38
C TYR A 212 -4.64 8.09 30.63
N MET A 213 -4.88 6.82 31.00
CA MET A 213 -3.81 5.85 31.24
C MET A 213 -3.02 5.55 29.97
N MET A 214 -3.75 5.40 28.85
CA MET A 214 -3.17 5.16 27.54
C MET A 214 -2.34 6.37 27.06
N GLU A 215 -2.84 7.59 27.24
CA GLU A 215 -2.12 8.83 26.94
C GLU A 215 -0.82 8.92 27.72
N ARG A 216 -0.86 8.67 29.04
CA ARG A 216 0.32 8.69 29.90
C ARG A 216 1.41 7.74 29.42
N ILE A 217 1.03 6.52 29.00
CA ILE A 217 1.98 5.54 28.49
C ILE A 217 2.57 6.00 27.16
N LEU A 218 1.73 6.44 26.21
CA LEU A 218 2.20 6.92 24.91
C LEU A 218 3.13 8.13 25.01
N LEU A 219 2.85 9.07 25.92
CA LEU A 219 3.73 10.21 26.20
C LEU A 219 5.06 9.76 26.80
N SER A 220 5.05 8.76 27.69
CA SER A 220 6.29 8.22 28.27
C SER A 220 7.12 7.38 27.30
N LYS A 221 6.48 6.81 26.27
CA LYS A 221 7.09 5.83 25.35
C LYS A 221 6.75 6.20 23.90
N SER A 222 7.28 7.34 23.47
CA SER A 222 7.09 7.89 22.12
C SER A 222 7.51 6.93 20.98
N ALA A 223 8.42 5.99 21.25
CA ALA A 223 8.81 4.96 20.29
C ALA A 223 7.62 4.11 19.79
N ILE A 224 6.58 3.91 20.61
CA ILE A 224 5.38 3.15 20.22
C ILE A 224 4.64 3.89 19.10
N LEU A 225 4.48 5.21 19.24
CA LEU A 225 3.85 6.05 18.22
C LEU A 225 4.69 6.08 16.94
N ASP A 226 6.01 6.16 17.07
CA ASP A 226 6.92 6.12 15.92
C ASP A 226 6.80 4.80 15.14
N HIS A 227 6.77 3.66 15.84
CA HIS A 227 6.57 2.36 15.22
C HIS A 227 5.20 2.23 14.55
N LEU A 228 4.11 2.65 15.21
CA LEU A 228 2.78 2.64 14.60
C LEU A 228 2.74 3.50 13.33
N ALA A 229 3.32 4.71 13.37
CA ALA A 229 3.38 5.59 12.22
C ALA A 229 4.21 5.02 11.06
N ASN A 230 5.33 4.35 11.38
CA ASN A 230 6.15 3.66 10.39
C ASN A 230 5.36 2.55 9.71
N GLU A 231 4.70 1.68 10.46
CA GLU A 231 3.91 0.56 9.89
C GLU A 231 2.73 1.05 9.05
N VAL A 232 2.02 2.08 9.50
CA VAL A 232 0.94 2.71 8.73
C VAL A 232 1.48 3.28 7.41
N THR A 233 2.61 3.99 7.46
CA THR A 233 3.24 4.57 6.27
C THR A 233 3.75 3.49 5.32
N VAL A 234 4.34 2.41 5.84
CA VAL A 234 4.79 1.26 5.05
C VAL A 234 3.61 0.61 4.32
N ALA A 235 2.52 0.33 5.01
CA ALA A 235 1.31 -0.27 4.42
C ALA A 235 0.73 0.61 3.30
N LEU A 236 0.69 1.92 3.51
CA LEU A 236 0.29 2.87 2.48
C LEU A 236 1.20 2.81 1.25
N MET A 237 2.52 2.83 1.45
CA MET A 237 3.46 2.84 0.34
C MET A 237 3.48 1.52 -0.44
N HIS A 238 3.23 0.38 0.21
CA HIS A 238 2.99 -0.89 -0.50
C HIS A 238 1.80 -0.78 -1.45
N THR A 239 0.68 -0.23 -0.97
CA THR A 239 -0.52 -0.03 -1.81
C THR A 239 -0.24 0.89 -3.01
N VAL A 240 0.52 1.97 -2.79
CA VAL A 240 0.93 2.88 -3.88
C VAL A 240 1.80 2.16 -4.92
N VAL A 241 2.74 1.32 -4.48
CA VAL A 241 3.62 0.56 -5.38
C VAL A 241 2.83 -0.52 -6.13
N ASP A 242 1.88 -1.19 -5.48
CA ASP A 242 1.01 -2.18 -6.13
C ASP A 242 0.15 -1.55 -7.22
N ASN A 243 -0.41 -0.36 -6.96
CA ASN A 243 -1.11 0.40 -8.00
C ASN A 243 -0.18 0.78 -9.15
N PHE A 244 1.07 1.16 -8.85
CA PHE A 244 2.05 1.47 -9.89
C PHE A 244 2.46 0.23 -10.71
N ARG A 245 2.61 -0.94 -10.08
CA ARG A 245 2.79 -2.22 -10.78
C ARG A 245 1.64 -2.50 -11.73
N LEU A 246 0.42 -2.38 -11.23
CA LEU A 246 -0.80 -2.66 -11.98
C LEU A 246 -0.94 -1.70 -13.18
N PHE A 247 -0.62 -0.43 -12.98
CA PHE A 247 -0.58 0.59 -14.02
C PHE A 247 0.48 0.30 -15.09
N ALA A 248 1.74 0.10 -14.67
CA ALA A 248 2.88 -0.06 -15.57
C ALA A 248 2.83 -1.35 -16.40
N ASN A 249 2.08 -2.35 -15.94
CA ASN A 249 1.83 -3.59 -16.69
C ASN A 249 0.69 -3.47 -17.71
N GLN A 250 -0.13 -2.41 -17.65
CA GLN A 250 -1.30 -2.23 -18.53
C GLN A 250 -1.12 -1.05 -19.49
N ILE A 251 -0.34 -0.06 -19.11
CA ILE A 251 -0.08 1.13 -19.92
C ILE A 251 1.32 1.06 -20.50
N ALA A 252 1.43 1.27 -21.81
CA ALA A 252 2.70 1.36 -22.50
C ALA A 252 3.55 2.54 -22.01
N VAL A 253 4.86 2.32 -21.88
CA VAL A 253 5.86 3.25 -21.33
C VAL A 253 5.84 4.61 -22.03
N LYS A 254 5.63 4.63 -23.35
CA LYS A 254 5.59 5.87 -24.16
C LYS A 254 4.54 6.88 -23.67
N ASN A 255 3.50 6.42 -22.97
CA ASN A 255 2.40 7.28 -22.51
C ASN A 255 2.76 8.06 -21.24
N TYR A 256 3.85 7.71 -20.54
CA TYR A 256 4.26 8.37 -19.30
C TYR A 256 5.77 8.62 -19.18
N TYR A 257 6.59 8.00 -20.03
CA TYR A 257 8.00 8.31 -20.20
C TYR A 257 8.35 8.71 -21.63
N ILE A 258 9.22 9.71 -21.74
CA ILE A 258 9.88 10.07 -22.99
C ILE A 258 11.12 9.18 -23.14
N TYR A 259 11.20 8.42 -24.23
CA TYR A 259 12.44 7.79 -24.65
C TYR A 259 13.44 8.88 -25.05
N ASN A 260 14.57 8.94 -24.37
CA ASN A 260 15.69 9.71 -24.91
C ASN A 260 16.22 8.90 -26.11
N SER A 261 15.98 9.41 -27.31
CA SER A 261 16.74 9.09 -28.52
C SER A 261 18.14 9.68 -28.44
#